data_AF-A0A7V9Q2K8-F1
#
_entry.id   AF-A0A7V9Q2K8-F1
#
_cell.length_a   1.000
_cell.length_b   1.000
_cell.length_c   1.000
_cell.angle_alpha   90.00
_cell.angle_beta   90.00
_cell.angle_gamma   90.00
#
_symmetry.space_group_name_H-M   'P 1'
#
loop_
_entity.id
_entity.type
_entity.pdbx_description
1 polymer ?
#
loop_
_entity_poly.entity_id
_entity_poly.type
_entity_poly.pdbx_seq_one_letter_code
_entity_poly.pdbx_strand_id
1 'polypeptide(L)' 'MSSPDVTWHPGELTPADRWASLGRAGATLWLTGLPSSGKSTVAAAAEAQLV' A
#
# COMPACT_ATOMS: atom_id res chain seq x y z
N MET A 1 10.89 -18.63 -9.40
CA MET A 1 9.84 -18.99 -10.38
C MET A 1 9.83 -17.89 -11.43
N SER A 2 10.44 -18.10 -12.59
CA SER A 2 10.42 -17.14 -13.70
C SER A 2 9.63 -17.78 -14.82
N SER A 3 8.47 -17.22 -15.18
CA SER A 3 7.78 -17.63 -16.41
C SER A 3 8.59 -17.11 -17.60
N PRO A 4 9.01 -17.99 -18.52
CA PRO A 4 9.95 -17.63 -19.59
C PRO A 4 9.40 -16.56 -20.55
N ASP A 5 8.08 -16.44 -20.65
CA ASP A 5 7.40 -15.55 -21.60
C ASP A 5 6.79 -14.29 -20.94
N VAL A 6 7.08 -14.04 -19.66
CA VAL A 6 6.55 -12.88 -18.94
C VAL A 6 7.66 -11.88 -18.69
N THR A 7 7.56 -10.72 -19.33
CA THR A 7 8.44 -9.57 -19.07
C THR A 7 7.67 -8.47 -18.36
N TRP A 8 8.29 -7.85 -17.36
CA TRP A 8 7.74 -6.67 -16.71
C TRP A 8 8.12 -5.43 -17.50
N HIS A 9 7.13 -4.60 -17.83
CA HIS A 9 7.39 -3.27 -18.36
C HIS A 9 7.68 -2.31 -17.20
N PRO A 10 8.88 -1.71 -17.14
CA PRO A 10 9.18 -0.72 -16.12
C PRO A 10 8.34 0.54 -16.36
N GLY A 11 7.81 1.12 -15.29
CA GLY A 11 7.24 2.46 -15.33
C GLY A 11 8.34 3.53 -15.37
N GLU A 12 7.97 4.76 -15.74
CA GLU A 12 8.90 5.89 -15.81
C GLU A 12 9.46 6.33 -14.45
N LEU A 13 8.79 5.96 -13.35
CA LEU A 13 9.17 6.33 -11.99
C LEU A 13 9.47 5.08 -11.16
N THR A 14 10.61 5.10 -10.47
CA THR A 14 10.90 4.10 -9.45
C THR A 14 10.06 4.36 -8.18
N PRO A 15 9.91 3.37 -7.29
CA PRO A 15 9.33 3.60 -5.97
C PRO A 15 10.07 4.68 -5.16
N ALA A 16 11.40 4.76 -5.29
CA ALA A 16 12.21 5.74 -4.60
C ALA A 16 11.93 7.17 -5.09
N ASP A 17 11.80 7.38 -6.40
CA ASP A 17 11.44 8.68 -6.99
C ASP A 17 10.07 9.15 -6.49
N ARG A 18 9.11 8.21 -6.41
CA ARG A 18 7.77 8.49 -5.87
C ARG A 18 7.80 8.86 -4.39
N TRP A 19 8.59 8.18 -3.58
CA TRP A 19 8.66 8.47 -2.15
C TRP A 19 9.38 9.79 -1.85
N ALA A 20 10.46 10.07 -2.60
CA ALA A 20 11.19 11.33 -2.50
C ALA A 20 10.29 12.52 -2.88
N SER A 21 9.52 12.40 -3.97
CA SER A 21 8.60 13.47 -4.40
C SER A 21 7.41 13.69 -3.45
N LEU A 22 6.86 12.63 -2.84
CA LEU A 22 5.70 12.72 -1.95
C LEU A 22 6.07 12.97 -0.47
N GLY A 23 7.36 12.89 -0.12
CA GLY A 23 7.87 12.99 1.25
C GLY A 23 7.41 11.84 2.16
N ARG A 24 6.84 10.76 1.61
CA ARG A 24 6.27 9.63 2.35
C ARG A 24 6.35 8.34 1.55
N ALA A 25 6.54 7.23 2.25
CA ALA A 25 6.45 5.90 1.66
C ALA A 25 4.99 5.40 1.63
N GLY A 26 4.65 4.64 0.60
CA GLY A 26 3.36 3.95 0.52
C GLY A 26 3.40 2.60 1.24
N ALA A 27 2.31 2.23 1.92
CA ALA A 27 2.15 0.94 2.57
C ALA A 27 0.69 0.48 2.51
N THR A 28 0.47 -0.84 2.59
CA THR A 28 -0.87 -1.44 2.72
C THR A 28 -1.03 -2.00 4.12
N LEU A 29 -1.99 -1.49 4.88
CA LEU A 29 -2.39 -2.05 6.16
C LEU A 29 -3.53 -3.05 5.95
N TRP A 30 -3.22 -4.34 5.99
CA TRP A 30 -4.21 -5.40 5.78
C TRP A 30 -4.84 -5.85 7.10
N LEU A 31 -5.99 -5.27 7.44
CA LEU A 31 -6.73 -5.60 8.68
C LEU A 31 -7.56 -6.88 8.48
N THR A 32 -7.31 -7.91 9.29
CA THR A 32 -8.11 -9.15 9.32
C THR A 32 -8.70 -9.39 10.71
N GLY A 33 -9.75 -10.21 10.79
CA GLY A 33 -10.44 -10.52 12.04
C GLY A 33 -11.92 -10.82 11.86
N LEU A 34 -12.53 -11.41 12.89
CA LEU A 34 -13.94 -11.81 12.93
C LEU A 34 -14.91 -10.66 12.57
N PRO A 35 -16.13 -10.95 12.09
CA PRO A 35 -17.18 -9.93 11.97
C PRO A 35 -17.35 -9.15 13.29
N SER A 36 -17.62 -7.85 13.20
CA SER A 36 -17.76 -6.96 14.37
C SER A 36 -16.50 -6.77 15.25
N SER A 37 -15.32 -7.27 14.87
CA SER A 37 -14.07 -7.07 15.63
C SER A 37 -13.48 -5.65 15.54
N GLY A 38 -14.18 -4.68 14.95
CA GLY A 38 -13.74 -3.28 14.87
C GLY A 38 -12.78 -2.91 13.74
N LYS A 39 -12.54 -3.79 12.76
CA LYS A 39 -11.63 -3.52 11.61
C LYS A 39 -11.90 -2.19 10.92
N SER A 40 -13.16 -1.92 10.57
CA SER A 40 -13.55 -0.67 9.90
C SER A 40 -13.43 0.55 10.80
N THR A 41 -13.71 0.40 12.11
CA THR A 41 -13.53 1.47 13.10
C THR A 41 -12.06 1.89 13.19
N VAL A 42 -11.15 0.91 13.26
CA VAL A 42 -9.70 1.18 13.29
C VAL A 42 -9.22 1.77 11.97
N ALA A 43 -9.68 1.25 10.83
CA ALA A 43 -9.32 1.78 9.51
C ALA A 43 -9.70 3.26 9.37
N ALA A 44 -10.92 3.63 9.73
CA ALA A 44 -11.40 5.02 9.66
C ALA A 44 -10.62 5.95 10.60
N ALA A 45 -10.32 5.50 11.82
CA ALA A 45 -9.52 6.28 12.76
C ALA A 45 -8.08 6.47 12.26
N ALA A 46 -7.46 5.42 11.70
CA ALA A 46 -6.12 5.51 11.13
C ALA A 46 -6.06 6.46 9.93
N GLU A 47 -7.03 6.39 9.02
CA GLU A 47 -7.16 7.33 7.90
C GLU A 47 -7.25 8.77 8.39
N ALA A 48 -8.13 9.06 9.36
CA ALA A 48 -8.30 10.40 9.93
C ALA A 48 -7.04 10.97 10.61
N GLN A 49 -6.10 10.12 11.03
CA GLN A 49 -4.82 10.53 11.62
C GLN A 49 -3.70 10.74 10.58
N LEU A 50 -3.86 10.22 9.36
CA LEU A 50 -2.83 10.22 8.32
C LEU A 50 -3.05 11.29 7.23
N VAL A 51 -4.26 11.88 7.18
CA VAL A 51 -4.60 13.03 6.32
C VAL A 51 -4.30 14.34 7.03
#